data_AF-A0AAJ6D4G0-F1
#
_entry.id   AF-A0AAJ6D4G0-F1
#
_cell.length_a   1.000
_cell.length_b   1.000
_cell.length_c   1.000
_cell.angle_alpha   90.00
_cell.angle_beta   90.00
_cell.angle_gamma   90.00
#
_symmetry.space_group_name_H-M   'P 1'
#
loop_
_entity.id
_entity.type
_entity.pdbx_description
1 polymer ?
#
loop_
_entity_poly.entity_id
_entity_poly.type
_entity_poly.pdbx_seq_one_letter_code
_entity_poly.pdbx_strand_id
1 'polypeptide(L)'
;MRSDGLSLISSLALAVLCATAAFSADTVTTIEATPVPMESMRDFLQANPDCQQFTDQCSICTVANGKAECSTPQIACVKKAYQCTARAKQ
;
A
#
# COMPACT_ATOMS: atom_id res chain seq x y z
N MET A 1 -49.60 39.60 43.40
CA MET A 1 -48.41 39.55 44.28
C MET A 1 -48.60 38.36 45.20
N ARG A 2 -47.76 37.33 45.35
CA ARG A 2 -46.40 36.92 44.95
C ARG A 2 -46.47 35.37 44.85
N SER A 3 -45.77 34.73 43.91
CA SER A 3 -44.53 33.95 44.17
C SER A 3 -44.71 33.01 45.37
N ASP A 4 -44.63 31.68 45.29
CA ASP A 4 -43.43 30.93 44.97
C ASP A 4 -43.77 29.50 44.52
N GLY A 5 -43.48 29.17 43.27
CA GLY A 5 -43.70 27.85 42.69
C GLY A 5 -42.58 27.44 41.74
N LEU A 6 -41.36 27.92 42.00
CA LEU A 6 -40.25 27.78 41.06
C LEU A 6 -38.92 27.60 41.78
N SER A 7 -38.80 26.55 42.57
CA SER A 7 -37.49 26.04 42.99
C SER A 7 -37.67 24.60 43.44
N LEU A 8 -36.73 23.74 43.04
CA LEU A 8 -36.51 22.38 43.55
C LEU A 8 -37.09 21.18 42.79
N ILE A 9 -37.41 21.28 41.49
CA ILE A 9 -37.52 20.07 40.65
C ILE A 9 -37.16 20.36 39.19
N SER A 10 -35.88 20.54 38.89
CA SER A 10 -35.40 20.42 37.50
C SER A 10 -33.91 20.11 37.45
N SER A 11 -33.48 19.19 38.31
CA SER A 11 -32.24 18.45 38.10
C SER A 11 -32.59 17.17 37.33
N LEU A 12 -31.83 16.87 36.28
CA LEU A 12 -31.92 15.74 35.34
C LEU A 12 -32.76 15.97 34.08
N ALA A 13 -32.15 16.63 33.09
CA ALA A 13 -32.27 16.20 31.70
C ALA A 13 -30.91 16.37 31.00
N LEU A 14 -30.12 15.31 31.11
CA LEU A 14 -28.95 15.02 30.30
C LEU A 14 -29.36 15.03 28.83
N ALA A 15 -28.78 15.90 28.00
CA ALA A 15 -28.81 15.75 26.55
C ALA A 15 -27.39 15.88 26.03
N VAL A 16 -26.74 14.71 25.97
CA VAL A 16 -25.43 14.44 25.41
C VAL A 16 -25.37 15.03 24.00
N LEU A 17 -24.53 16.05 23.82
CA LEU A 17 -24.18 16.59 22.50
C LEU A 17 -23.27 15.55 21.83
N CYS A 18 -23.87 14.55 21.18
CA CYS A 18 -23.13 13.60 20.35
C CYS A 18 -22.50 14.36 19.19
N ALA A 19 -21.19 14.63 19.28
CA ALA A 19 -20.39 15.01 18.12
C ALA A 19 -20.41 13.83 17.15
N THR A 20 -21.26 13.91 16.12
CA THR A 20 -21.20 12.99 14.98
C THR A 20 -19.89 13.27 14.27
N ALA A 21 -18.86 12.48 14.56
CA ALA A 21 -17.70 12.37 13.70
C ALA A 21 -18.22 11.86 12.34
N ALA A 22 -18.35 12.78 11.39
CA ALA A 22 -18.59 12.43 10.00
C ALA A 22 -17.32 11.74 9.50
N PHE A 23 -17.27 10.41 9.61
CA PHE A 23 -16.27 9.63 8.89
C PHE A 23 -16.64 9.75 7.41
N SER A 24 -15.92 10.60 6.67
CA SER A 24 -15.92 10.54 5.22
C SER A 24 -15.44 9.14 4.84
N ALA A 25 -16.35 8.27 4.45
CA ALA A 25 -15.99 7.01 3.84
C ALA A 25 -15.41 7.34 2.47
N ASP A 26 -14.09 7.39 2.36
CA ASP A 26 -13.42 7.39 1.07
C ASP A 26 -13.89 6.13 0.33
N THR A 27 -14.67 6.32 -0.74
CA THR A 27 -15.05 5.23 -1.62
C THR A 27 -13.77 4.69 -2.25
N VAL A 28 -13.31 3.54 -1.76
CA VAL A 28 -12.21 2.79 -2.39
C VAL A 28 -12.74 2.29 -3.72
N THR A 29 -12.47 3.04 -4.78
CA THR A 29 -12.60 2.53 -6.15
C THR A 29 -11.53 1.46 -6.32
N THR A 30 -11.90 0.19 -6.16
CA THR A 30 -11.05 -0.94 -6.53
C THR A 30 -10.75 -0.82 -8.02
N ILE A 31 -9.54 -0.38 -8.36
CA ILE A 31 -9.01 -0.56 -9.70
C ILE A 31 -8.75 -2.06 -9.83
N GLU A 32 -9.63 -2.77 -10.56
CA GLU A 32 -9.38 -4.17 -10.93
C GLU A 32 -8.15 -4.22 -11.82
N ALA A 33 -6.99 -4.46 -11.21
CA ALA A 33 -5.76 -4.73 -11.94
C ALA A 33 -5.91 -6.11 -12.59
N THR A 34 -5.98 -6.14 -13.92
CA THR A 34 -5.88 -7.41 -14.66
C THR A 34 -4.51 -8.02 -14.34
N PRO A 35 -4.43 -9.24 -13.80
CA PRO A 35 -3.15 -9.87 -13.50
C PRO A 35 -2.36 -10.04 -14.80
N VAL A 36 -1.26 -9.31 -14.94
CA VAL A 36 -0.32 -9.54 -16.04
C VAL A 36 0.39 -10.86 -15.74
N PRO A 37 0.44 -11.84 -16.68
CA PRO A 37 1.25 -13.03 -16.50
C PRO A 37 2.70 -12.60 -16.29
N MET A 38 3.20 -12.76 -15.06
CA MET A 38 4.56 -12.40 -14.70
C MET A 38 5.46 -13.61 -14.97
N GLU A 39 6.50 -13.40 -15.77
CA GLU A 39 7.58 -14.36 -15.95
C GLU A 39 8.20 -14.75 -14.60
N SER A 40 8.63 -16.01 -14.45
CA SER A 40 9.33 -16.41 -13.24
C SER A 40 10.76 -15.85 -13.22
N MET A 41 11.25 -15.43 -12.04
CA MET A 41 12.62 -14.92 -11.90
C MET A 41 13.68 -15.93 -12.38
N ARG A 42 13.40 -17.23 -12.22
CA ARG A 42 14.31 -18.28 -12.69
C ARG A 42 14.42 -18.27 -14.21
N ASP A 43 13.28 -18.23 -14.90
CA ASP A 43 13.24 -18.28 -16.36
C ASP A 43 13.93 -17.05 -16.94
N PHE A 44 13.72 -15.88 -16.33
CA PHE A 44 14.39 -14.63 -16.72
C PHE A 44 15.91 -14.71 -16.65
N LEU A 45 16.44 -15.24 -15.54
CA LEU A 45 17.88 -15.42 -15.37
C LEU A 45 18.45 -16.48 -16.29
N GLN A 46 17.69 -17.53 -16.61
CA GLN A 46 18.10 -18.54 -17.60
C GLN A 46 18.16 -17.95 -19.01
N ALA A 47 17.20 -17.08 -19.37
CA ALA A 47 17.17 -16.39 -20.66
C ALA A 47 18.21 -15.26 -20.77
N ASN A 48 18.66 -14.69 -19.65
CA ASN A 48 19.63 -13.59 -19.58
C ASN A 48 20.83 -13.95 -18.69
N PRO A 49 21.68 -14.92 -19.09
CA PRO A 49 22.77 -15.41 -18.25
C PRO A 49 23.88 -14.38 -18.00
N ASP A 50 23.95 -13.33 -18.81
CA ASP A 50 24.88 -12.21 -18.68
C ASP A 50 24.34 -11.07 -17.78
N CYS A 51 23.08 -11.14 -17.34
CA CYS A 51 22.48 -10.10 -16.53
C CYS A 51 23.00 -10.12 -15.08
N GLN A 52 23.62 -9.02 -14.66
CA GLN A 52 24.15 -8.86 -13.29
C GLN A 52 23.22 -8.07 -12.38
N GLN A 53 22.38 -7.20 -12.94
CA GLN A 53 21.40 -6.44 -12.18
C GLN A 53 20.10 -6.33 -12.98
N PHE A 54 18.97 -6.49 -12.30
CA PHE A 54 17.65 -6.41 -12.91
C PHE A 54 16.60 -5.83 -11.95
N THR A 55 15.44 -5.47 -12.50
CA THR A 55 14.32 -4.91 -11.74
C THR A 55 12.98 -5.37 -12.30
N ASP A 56 11.98 -5.52 -11.43
CA ASP A 56 10.56 -5.70 -11.80
C ASP A 56 9.74 -4.43 -11.55
N GLN A 57 10.36 -3.25 -11.69
CA GLN A 57 9.87 -1.93 -11.25
C GLN A 57 9.83 -1.77 -9.72
N CYS A 58 9.54 -2.82 -8.97
CA CYS A 58 9.35 -2.78 -7.51
C CYS A 58 10.62 -3.09 -6.71
N SER A 59 11.43 -3.97 -7.26
CA SER A 59 12.60 -4.54 -6.62
C SER A 59 13.84 -4.16 -7.41
N ILE A 60 14.96 -3.99 -6.70
CA ILE A 60 16.29 -3.88 -7.31
C ILE A 60 17.02 -5.15 -6.92
N CYS A 61 17.38 -5.97 -7.91
CA CYS A 61 18.01 -7.26 -7.72
C CYS A 61 19.40 -7.28 -8.35
N THR A 62 20.38 -7.81 -7.61
CA THR A 62 21.74 -8.10 -8.10
C THR A 62 21.94 -9.61 -8.12
N VAL A 63 22.60 -10.13 -9.15
CA VAL A 63 22.95 -11.55 -9.23
C VAL A 63 24.33 -11.77 -8.61
N ALA A 64 24.37 -12.40 -7.44
CA ALA A 64 25.59 -12.76 -6.72
C ALA A 64 25.63 -14.27 -6.51
N ASN A 65 26.74 -14.92 -6.88
CA ASN A 65 26.91 -16.39 -6.73
C ASN A 65 25.76 -17.22 -7.33
N GLY A 66 25.22 -16.79 -8.47
CA GLY A 66 24.09 -17.45 -9.14
C GLY A 66 22.74 -17.32 -8.42
N LYS A 67 22.63 -16.42 -7.43
CA LYS A 67 21.39 -16.12 -6.71
C LYS A 67 21.05 -14.64 -6.88
N ALA A 68 19.76 -14.34 -6.98
CA ALA A 68 19.29 -12.97 -6.94
C ALA A 68 19.17 -12.48 -5.50
N GLU A 69 19.85 -11.40 -5.19
CA GLU A 69 19.74 -10.65 -3.94
C GLU A 69 18.96 -9.37 -4.23
N CYS A 70 17.77 -9.23 -3.63
CA CYS A 70 16.82 -8.18 -3.97
C CYS A 70 16.50 -7.27 -2.77
N SER A 71 16.30 -5.99 -3.05
CA SER A 71 15.70 -5.02 -2.14
C SER A 71 14.40 -4.46 -2.72
N THR A 72 13.45 -4.04 -1.88
CA THR A 72 12.17 -3.45 -2.30
C THR A 72 11.98 -2.04 -1.73
N PRO A 73 12.75 -1.05 -2.19
CA PRO A 73 12.73 0.29 -1.59
C PRO A 73 11.50 1.12 -1.96
N GLN A 74 10.71 0.72 -2.97
CA GLN A 74 9.61 1.53 -3.48
C GLN A 74 8.28 1.25 -2.75
N ILE A 75 7.62 2.31 -2.27
CA ILE A 75 6.27 2.23 -1.68
C ILE A 75 5.22 2.29 -2.79
N ALA A 76 4.18 1.45 -2.69
CA ALA A 76 3.04 1.41 -3.61
C ALA A 76 3.42 1.14 -5.10
N CYS A 77 4.47 0.36 -5.34
CA CYS A 77 4.84 0.00 -6.70
C CYS A 77 3.93 -1.12 -7.26
N VAL A 78 3.73 -1.10 -8.57
CA VAL A 78 3.11 -2.20 -9.31
C VAL A 78 4.19 -2.95 -10.06
N LYS A 79 4.29 -4.26 -9.83
CA LYS A 79 5.28 -5.11 -10.50
C LYS A 79 5.09 -5.08 -12.01
N LYS A 80 6.21 -5.05 -12.74
CA LYS A 80 6.28 -5.15 -14.21
C LYS A 80 7.23 -6.28 -14.60
N ALA A 81 7.19 -6.65 -15.88
CA ALA A 81 8.15 -7.61 -16.44
C ALA A 81 9.60 -7.24 -16.05
N TYR A 82 10.40 -8.28 -15.79
CA TYR A 82 11.80 -8.11 -15.41
C TYR A 82 12.57 -7.41 -16.52
N GLN A 83 13.43 -6.47 -16.13
CA GLN A 83 14.30 -5.73 -17.03
C GLN A 83 15.73 -5.81 -16.53
N CYS A 84 16.64 -6.23 -17.41
CA CYS A 84 18.06 -6.21 -17.10
C CYS A 84 18.59 -4.78 -17.19
N THR A 85 19.17 -4.28 -16.11
CA THR A 85 19.69 -2.90 -16.01
C THR A 85 21.21 -2.84 -16.05
N ALA A 86 21.90 -3.94 -15.75
CA ALA A 86 23.34 -4.08 -15.93
C ALA A 86 23.71 -5.48 -16.41
N ARG A 87 24.61 -5.55 -17.38
CA ARG A 87 25.14 -6.79 -17.97
C ARG A 87 26.63 -6.93 -17.67
N ALA A 88 27.11 -8.16 -17.56
CA ALA A 88 28.53 -8.46 -17.48
C ALA A 88 29.25 -7.87 -18.71
N LYS A 89 30.37 -7.19 -18.51
CA LYS A 89 31.24 -6.84 -19.64
C LYS A 89 31.81 -8.13 -20.23
N GLN A 90 31.65 -8.29 -21.54
CA GLN A 90 32.26 -9.37 -22.31
C GLN A 90 33.78 -9.22 -22.35
#